data_AF-A0AAU7A160-F1
#
_entry.id   AF-A0AAU7A160-F1
#
_cell.length_a   1.000
_cell.length_b   1.000
_cell.length_c   1.000
_cell.angle_alpha   90.00
_cell.angle_beta   90.00
_cell.angle_gamma   90.00
#
_symmetry.space_group_name_H-M   'P 1'
#
loop_
_entity.id
_entity.type
_entity.pdbx_description
1 polymer ?
#
loop_
_entity_poly.entity_id
_entity_poly.type
_entity_poly.pdbx_seq_one_letter_code
_entity_poly.pdbx_strand_id
1 'polypeptide(L)'
;MHTLTSMIGVGPMPWTKIVQGHHMVKESGRIRVPRPPTQLSHAEDDVRRRAEARAQRSLDAGVKKADKDVDVIKGLHAEFLVNEVVLGHLDTTRYVGPHGESLSTPETAGKLATWTQKVSDDEDEGSVAHRRTDPRDKKFYPAILCADIVVLTLIWCKILNVNFRTFWTEPGGWIKAGTALTFGLVGTFALSIVMTHLGKHHRSYRASHGGWDFSGGNRRMLIGELAATFLVIILVAAVMAARVVAEATGPQSTMLLWLLAVLFAALMSASAYLAYKSEFNNGSLLTDKIDVLAPQVHVNDATKKQVETKQSILLETSGKLTGKLERHLVKTSSAALASVEKSREDRTIRYARSIHQQMGASGQLPAPRLDFSGLELALQQAKQLRRHQDQLEVLDGNRATP
;
A
#
# COMPACT_ATOMS: atom_id res chain seq x y z
N MET A 1 -3.50 -69.41 -41.46
CA MET A 1 -4.23 -68.37 -42.21
C MET A 1 -5.16 -67.49 -41.36
N HIS A 2 -5.49 -67.82 -40.10
CA HIS A 2 -6.38 -67.00 -39.25
C HIS A 2 -5.76 -65.70 -38.67
N THR A 3 -4.44 -65.54 -38.74
CA THR A 3 -3.71 -64.40 -38.15
C THR A 3 -3.78 -63.12 -38.99
N LEU A 4 -3.90 -63.24 -40.32
CA LEU A 4 -3.96 -62.10 -41.24
C LEU A 4 -5.34 -61.44 -41.26
N THR A 5 -6.42 -62.22 -41.11
CA THR A 5 -7.80 -61.73 -41.15
C THR A 5 -8.20 -60.94 -39.90
N SER A 6 -7.50 -61.12 -38.77
CA SER A 6 -7.79 -60.42 -37.52
C SER A 6 -7.33 -58.96 -37.48
N MET A 7 -6.47 -58.52 -38.40
CA MET A 7 -6.02 -57.12 -38.44
C MET A 7 -7.15 -56.14 -38.81
N ILE A 8 -8.26 -56.64 -39.36
CA ILE A 8 -9.36 -55.82 -39.89
C ILE A 8 -10.37 -55.42 -38.79
N GLY A 9 -10.47 -56.17 -37.68
CA GLY A 9 -11.49 -55.93 -36.63
C GLY A 9 -10.99 -55.28 -35.32
N VAL A 10 -9.67 -55.27 -35.05
CA VAL A 10 -9.10 -54.90 -33.73
C VAL A 10 -8.07 -53.75 -33.82
N GLY A 11 -7.81 -53.24 -35.03
CA GLY A 11 -6.79 -52.22 -35.31
C GLY A 11 -5.36 -52.78 -35.34
N PRO A 12 -4.35 -51.97 -35.72
CA PRO A 12 -2.98 -52.44 -35.89
C PRO A 12 -2.37 -52.89 -34.55
N MET A 13 -2.00 -54.17 -34.47
CA MET A 13 -1.38 -54.79 -33.30
C MET A 13 0.10 -55.11 -33.60
N PRO A 14 1.06 -54.77 -32.71
CA PRO A 14 2.48 -55.09 -32.92
C PRO A 14 2.71 -56.60 -33.01
N TRP A 15 3.67 -57.04 -33.82
CA TRP A 15 4.00 -58.46 -33.99
C TRP A 15 4.29 -59.18 -32.66
N THR A 16 5.00 -58.52 -31.74
CA THR A 16 5.30 -59.04 -30.39
C THR A 16 4.05 -59.35 -29.57
N LYS A 17 2.94 -58.64 -29.82
CA LYS A 17 1.65 -58.86 -29.16
C LYS A 17 0.85 -59.99 -29.79
N ILE A 18 0.99 -60.22 -31.09
CA ILE A 18 0.41 -61.38 -31.78
C ILE A 18 1.00 -62.69 -31.22
N VAL A 19 2.32 -62.73 -31.00
CA VAL A 19 3.00 -63.88 -30.36
C VAL A 19 2.47 -64.11 -28.93
N GLN A 20 2.30 -63.04 -28.16
CA GLN A 20 1.70 -63.13 -26.81
C GLN A 20 0.24 -63.62 -26.85
N GLY A 21 -0.56 -63.18 -27.82
CA GLY A 21 -1.93 -63.65 -28.01
C GLY A 21 -1.98 -65.16 -28.29
N HIS A 22 -1.08 -65.69 -29.12
CA HIS A 22 -0.97 -67.14 -29.34
C HIS A 22 -0.55 -67.93 -28.09
N HIS A 23 0.31 -67.34 -27.24
CA HIS A 23 0.66 -67.94 -25.96
C HIS A 23 -0.56 -68.06 -25.04
N MET A 24 -1.39 -67.01 -24.96
CA MET A 24 -2.65 -67.03 -24.20
C MET A 24 -3.64 -68.06 -24.75
N VAL A 25 -3.78 -68.17 -26.07
CA VAL A 25 -4.64 -69.19 -26.71
C VAL A 25 -4.17 -70.61 -26.37
N LYS A 26 -2.84 -70.85 -26.38
CA LYS A 26 -2.27 -72.15 -25.97
C LYS A 26 -2.52 -72.45 -24.49
N GLU A 27 -2.39 -71.45 -23.61
CA GLU A 27 -2.72 -71.60 -22.18
C GLU A 27 -4.20 -71.95 -21.99
N SER A 28 -5.12 -71.22 -22.63
CA SER A 28 -6.56 -71.50 -22.64
C SER A 28 -6.86 -72.92 -23.14
N GLY A 29 -6.16 -73.39 -24.17
CA GLY A 29 -6.26 -74.78 -24.66
C GLY A 29 -5.80 -75.86 -23.66
N ARG A 30 -4.94 -75.50 -22.68
CA ARG A 30 -4.54 -76.40 -21.58
C ARG A 30 -5.57 -76.41 -20.44
N ILE A 31 -6.19 -75.27 -20.16
CA ILE A 31 -7.19 -75.13 -19.09
C ILE A 31 -8.47 -75.93 -19.40
N ARG A 32 -8.89 -76.00 -20.69
CA ARG A 32 -10.02 -76.78 -21.23
C ARG A 32 -11.41 -76.56 -20.59
N VAL A 33 -11.53 -75.73 -19.56
CA VAL A 33 -12.78 -75.41 -18.87
C VAL A 33 -13.23 -73.99 -19.24
N PRO A 34 -14.53 -73.78 -19.55
CA PRO A 34 -15.09 -72.43 -19.74
C PRO A 34 -14.91 -71.59 -18.48
N ARG A 35 -14.53 -70.31 -18.62
CA ARG A 35 -14.31 -69.40 -17.49
C ARG A 35 -15.26 -68.19 -17.56
N PRO A 36 -15.60 -67.57 -16.42
CA PRO A 36 -16.40 -66.35 -16.40
C PRO A 36 -15.67 -65.19 -17.10
N PRO A 37 -16.34 -64.33 -17.88
CA PRO A 37 -15.70 -63.20 -18.58
C PRO A 37 -14.94 -62.24 -17.65
N THR A 38 -15.32 -62.19 -16.38
CA THR A 38 -14.70 -61.38 -15.32
C THR A 38 -13.37 -61.93 -14.78
N GLN A 39 -12.97 -63.16 -15.12
CA GLN A 39 -11.71 -63.76 -14.66
C GLN A 39 -10.64 -63.74 -15.75
N LEU A 40 -9.38 -63.46 -15.39
CA LEU A 40 -8.22 -63.48 -16.29
C LEU A 40 -7.47 -64.82 -16.14
N SER A 41 -6.86 -65.34 -17.21
CA SER A 41 -5.84 -66.42 -17.09
C SER A 41 -4.54 -65.86 -16.53
N HIS A 42 -3.57 -66.73 -16.18
CA HIS A 42 -2.27 -66.25 -15.72
C HIS A 42 -1.55 -65.44 -16.81
N ALA A 43 -1.55 -65.90 -18.07
CA ALA A 43 -0.92 -65.13 -19.14
C ALA A 43 -1.68 -63.85 -19.49
N GLU A 44 -3.02 -63.83 -19.38
CA GLU A 44 -3.81 -62.60 -19.55
C GLU A 44 -3.51 -61.58 -18.44
N ASP A 45 -3.44 -62.05 -17.19
CA ASP A 45 -3.13 -61.22 -16.02
C ASP A 45 -1.71 -60.63 -16.12
N ASP A 46 -0.72 -61.44 -16.50
CA ASP A 46 0.67 -60.99 -16.68
C ASP A 46 0.82 -59.89 -17.74
N VAL A 47 0.08 -60.00 -18.85
CA VAL A 47 0.09 -58.97 -19.90
C VAL A 47 -0.64 -57.72 -19.44
N ARG A 48 -1.76 -57.85 -18.74
CA ARG A 48 -2.54 -56.71 -18.24
C ARG A 48 -1.80 -55.93 -17.14
N ARG A 49 -1.11 -56.61 -16.23
CA ARG A 49 -0.31 -56.01 -15.14
C ARG A 49 0.67 -54.95 -15.64
N ARG A 50 1.22 -55.09 -16.85
CA ARG A 50 2.13 -54.08 -17.44
C ARG A 50 1.42 -52.79 -17.82
N ALA A 51 0.17 -52.88 -18.28
CA ALA A 51 -0.64 -51.70 -18.55
C ALA A 51 -1.09 -51.04 -17.24
N GLU A 52 -1.55 -51.85 -16.27
CA GLU A 52 -1.96 -51.38 -14.94
C GLU A 52 -0.81 -50.70 -14.19
N ALA A 53 0.39 -51.28 -14.17
CA ALA A 53 1.56 -50.67 -13.52
C ALA A 53 1.97 -49.33 -14.15
N ARG A 54 1.81 -49.15 -15.47
CA ARG A 54 2.07 -47.85 -16.13
C ARG A 54 1.00 -46.83 -15.80
N ALA A 55 -0.26 -47.25 -15.80
CA ALA A 55 -1.39 -46.41 -15.42
C ALA A 55 -1.26 -45.95 -13.96
N GLN A 56 -0.90 -46.85 -13.05
CA GLN A 56 -0.67 -46.54 -11.64
C GLN A 56 0.42 -45.50 -11.45
N ARG A 57 1.59 -45.65 -12.11
CA ARG A 57 2.66 -44.63 -12.05
C ARG A 57 2.20 -43.26 -12.53
N SER A 58 1.38 -43.23 -13.59
CA SER A 58 0.80 -41.98 -14.09
C SER A 58 -0.21 -41.38 -13.12
N LEU A 59 -0.99 -42.22 -12.43
CA LEU A 59 -1.93 -41.81 -11.40
C LEU A 59 -1.18 -41.24 -10.20
N ASP A 60 -0.18 -41.95 -9.68
CA ASP A 60 0.66 -41.51 -8.56
C ASP A 60 1.37 -40.18 -8.86
N ALA A 61 1.87 -40.01 -10.09
CA ALA A 61 2.48 -38.75 -10.53
C ALA A 61 1.46 -37.60 -10.58
N GLY A 62 0.22 -37.89 -11.01
CA GLY A 62 -0.88 -36.92 -10.98
C GLY A 62 -1.29 -36.54 -9.55
N VAL A 63 -1.37 -37.51 -8.64
CA VAL A 63 -1.65 -37.27 -7.20
C VAL A 63 -0.56 -36.40 -6.58
N LYS A 64 0.72 -36.72 -6.79
CA LYS A 64 1.83 -35.89 -6.29
C LYS A 64 1.79 -34.44 -6.78
N LYS A 65 1.29 -34.22 -7.99
CA LYS A 65 1.10 -32.86 -8.52
C LYS A 65 -0.08 -32.18 -7.84
N ALA A 66 -1.19 -32.90 -7.68
CA ALA A 66 -2.36 -32.41 -6.96
C ALA A 66 -2.04 -32.01 -5.51
N ASP A 67 -1.21 -32.77 -4.79
CA ASP A 67 -0.78 -32.44 -3.43
C ASP A 67 -0.05 -31.09 -3.37
N LYS A 68 0.84 -30.81 -4.34
CA LYS A 68 1.52 -29.52 -4.44
C LYS A 68 0.54 -28.38 -4.69
N ASP A 69 -0.43 -28.60 -5.59
CA ASP A 69 -1.45 -27.60 -5.89
C ASP A 69 -2.34 -27.33 -4.65
N VAL A 70 -2.66 -28.38 -3.86
CA VAL A 70 -3.38 -28.27 -2.58
C VAL A 70 -2.61 -27.39 -1.58
N ASP A 71 -1.31 -27.61 -1.41
CA ASP A 71 -0.49 -26.83 -0.48
C ASP A 71 -0.41 -25.35 -0.88
N VAL A 72 -0.28 -25.07 -2.18
CA VAL A 72 -0.32 -23.69 -2.70
C VAL A 72 -1.66 -23.03 -2.40
N ILE A 73 -2.77 -23.71 -2.64
CA ILE A 73 -4.11 -23.15 -2.36
C ILE A 73 -4.30 -22.88 -0.87
N LYS A 74 -3.86 -23.80 0.01
CA LYS A 74 -3.88 -23.59 1.47
C LYS A 74 -3.06 -22.37 1.88
N GLY A 75 -1.88 -22.18 1.27
CA GLY A 75 -1.05 -21.00 1.50
C GLY A 75 -1.78 -19.71 1.14
N LEU A 76 -2.47 -19.66 0.00
CA LEU A 76 -3.27 -18.50 -0.42
C LEU A 76 -4.44 -18.24 0.52
N HIS A 77 -5.14 -19.29 0.97
CA HIS A 77 -6.22 -19.15 1.97
C HIS A 77 -5.70 -18.62 3.31
N ALA A 78 -4.53 -19.08 3.76
CA ALA A 78 -3.91 -18.57 4.98
C ALA A 78 -3.51 -17.09 4.83
N GLU A 79 -2.96 -16.69 3.69
CA GLU A 79 -2.62 -15.29 3.41
C GLU A 79 -3.88 -14.39 3.40
N PHE A 80 -5.00 -14.89 2.85
CA PHE A 80 -6.28 -14.19 2.89
C PHE A 80 -6.71 -13.90 4.35
N LEU A 81 -6.67 -14.91 5.22
CA LEU A 81 -7.04 -14.78 6.64
C LEU A 81 -6.10 -13.82 7.40
N VAL A 82 -4.80 -13.84 7.10
CA VAL A 82 -3.85 -12.89 7.69
C VAL A 82 -4.21 -11.45 7.28
N ASN A 83 -4.49 -11.23 6.00
CA ASN A 83 -4.94 -9.92 5.51
C ASN A 83 -6.29 -9.51 6.14
N GLU A 84 -7.14 -10.46 6.50
CA GLU A 84 -8.40 -10.21 7.18
C GLU A 84 -8.17 -9.64 8.59
N VAL A 85 -7.24 -10.22 9.34
CA VAL A 85 -6.82 -9.72 10.66
C VAL A 85 -6.21 -8.32 10.54
N VAL A 86 -5.38 -8.09 9.52
CA VAL A 86 -4.80 -6.77 9.25
C VAL A 86 -5.89 -5.73 9.01
N LEU A 87 -6.90 -6.04 8.20
CA LEU A 87 -8.03 -5.13 7.97
C LEU A 87 -8.81 -4.82 9.27
N GLY A 88 -9.05 -5.83 10.11
CA GLY A 88 -9.65 -5.62 11.43
C GLY A 88 -8.83 -4.71 12.35
N HIS A 89 -7.50 -4.77 12.27
CA HIS A 89 -6.61 -3.84 12.97
C HIS A 89 -6.65 -2.43 12.38
N LEU A 90 -6.72 -2.29 11.05
CA LEU A 90 -6.84 -0.98 10.41
C LEU A 90 -8.14 -0.26 10.81
N ASP A 91 -9.25 -0.99 10.95
CA ASP A 91 -10.53 -0.44 11.41
C ASP A 91 -10.50 0.02 12.88
N THR A 92 -9.67 -0.61 13.70
CA THR A 92 -9.51 -0.30 15.14
C THR A 92 -8.32 0.63 15.43
N THR A 93 -7.67 1.15 14.38
CA THR A 93 -6.52 2.04 14.52
C THR A 93 -6.89 3.31 15.27
N ARG A 94 -5.99 3.73 16.17
CA ARG A 94 -6.11 4.98 16.92
C ARG A 94 -5.31 6.08 16.23
N TYR A 95 -5.92 7.26 16.11
CA TYR A 95 -5.32 8.44 15.52
C TYR A 95 -4.90 9.43 16.60
N VAL A 96 -3.85 10.20 16.33
CA VAL A 96 -3.42 11.27 17.22
C VAL A 96 -4.08 12.57 16.77
N GLY A 97 -4.98 13.09 17.60
CA GLY A 97 -5.70 14.32 17.33
C GLY A 97 -4.85 15.58 17.55
N PRO A 98 -5.38 16.75 17.15
CA PRO A 98 -4.63 18.03 17.15
C PRO A 98 -4.14 18.50 18.53
N HIS A 99 -4.75 18.00 19.61
CA HIS A 99 -4.36 18.32 20.99
C HIS A 99 -3.68 17.13 21.71
N GLY A 100 -3.23 16.11 20.96
CA GLY A 100 -2.59 14.91 21.52
C GLY A 100 -3.57 13.86 22.06
N GLU A 101 -4.87 14.05 21.85
CA GLU A 101 -5.92 13.08 22.17
C GLU A 101 -5.85 11.83 21.27
N SER A 102 -6.18 10.66 21.81
CA SER A 102 -6.29 9.42 21.03
C SER A 102 -7.72 9.24 20.53
N LEU A 103 -7.92 9.29 19.22
CA LEU A 103 -9.24 9.18 18.58
C LEU A 103 -9.41 7.82 17.92
N SER A 104 -10.62 7.27 18.02
CA SER A 104 -11.01 6.11 17.21
C SER A 104 -11.31 6.50 15.76
N THR A 105 -11.35 5.52 14.86
CA THR A 105 -11.76 5.70 13.46
C THR A 105 -13.10 6.44 13.29
N PRO A 106 -14.22 6.04 13.95
CA PRO A 106 -15.49 6.74 13.78
C PRO A 106 -15.45 8.18 14.32
N GLU A 107 -14.77 8.42 15.44
CA GLU A 107 -14.60 9.78 15.99
C GLU A 107 -13.78 10.67 15.06
N THR A 108 -12.72 10.12 14.46
CA THR A 108 -11.84 10.83 13.52
C THR A 108 -12.61 11.18 12.25
N ALA A 109 -13.35 10.23 11.67
CA ALA A 109 -14.19 10.45 10.50
C ALA A 109 -15.27 11.50 10.78
N GLY A 110 -15.96 11.42 11.93
CA GLY A 110 -16.98 12.39 12.33
C GLY A 110 -16.42 13.81 12.52
N LYS A 111 -15.28 13.94 13.22
CA LYS A 111 -14.60 15.24 13.41
C LYS A 111 -14.12 15.81 12.07
N LEU A 112 -13.47 15.01 11.25
CA LEU A 112 -12.95 15.44 9.95
C LEU A 112 -14.10 15.89 9.02
N ALA A 113 -15.19 15.13 8.96
CA ALA A 113 -16.38 15.50 8.19
C ALA A 113 -16.98 16.82 8.70
N THR A 114 -17.13 16.97 10.02
CA THR A 114 -17.68 18.20 10.62
C THR A 114 -16.79 19.42 10.35
N TRP A 115 -15.47 19.29 10.49
CA TRP A 115 -14.55 20.40 10.23
C TRP A 115 -14.45 20.74 8.75
N THR A 116 -14.46 19.74 7.88
CA THR A 116 -14.41 19.94 6.43
C THR A 116 -15.71 20.57 5.93
N GLN A 117 -16.87 20.10 6.41
CA GLN A 117 -18.16 20.68 6.09
C GLN A 117 -18.22 22.14 6.53
N LYS A 118 -17.81 22.44 7.77
CA LYS A 118 -17.80 23.81 8.27
C LYS A 118 -16.92 24.73 7.42
N VAL A 119 -15.73 24.27 7.02
CA VAL A 119 -14.85 25.05 6.14
C VAL A 119 -15.50 25.26 4.78
N SER A 120 -16.16 24.24 4.23
CA SER A 120 -16.90 24.34 2.95
C SER A 120 -18.06 25.32 3.05
N ASP A 121 -18.88 25.23 4.10
CA ASP A 121 -20.03 26.11 4.34
C ASP A 121 -19.54 27.57 4.47
N ASP A 122 -18.49 27.80 5.26
CA ASP A 122 -17.89 29.13 5.44
C ASP A 122 -17.36 29.66 4.08
N GLU A 123 -16.71 28.83 3.26
CA GLU A 123 -16.21 29.20 1.93
C GLU A 123 -17.34 29.49 0.92
N ASP A 124 -18.42 28.70 0.95
CA ASP A 124 -19.61 28.89 0.11
C ASP A 124 -20.35 30.20 0.46
N GLU A 125 -20.31 30.61 1.74
CA GLU A 125 -20.77 31.92 2.20
C GLU A 125 -19.80 33.08 1.82
N GLY A 126 -18.69 32.78 1.16
CA GLY A 126 -17.68 33.74 0.70
C GLY A 126 -16.61 34.09 1.74
N SER A 127 -16.46 33.30 2.81
CA SER A 127 -15.41 33.48 3.80
C SER A 127 -14.02 33.22 3.21
N VAL A 128 -13.11 34.14 3.44
CA VAL A 128 -11.67 34.04 3.11
C VAL A 128 -10.85 33.67 4.35
N ALA A 129 -11.49 33.41 5.50
CA ALA A 129 -10.81 33.10 6.76
C ALA A 129 -9.98 31.81 6.71
N HIS A 130 -10.43 30.82 5.93
CA HIS A 130 -9.78 29.51 5.81
C HIS A 130 -8.68 29.46 4.74
N ARG A 131 -8.65 30.46 3.86
CA ARG A 131 -7.69 30.52 2.75
C ARG A 131 -6.26 30.50 3.26
N ARG A 132 -5.47 29.58 2.72
CA ARG A 132 -4.04 29.45 2.99
C ARG A 132 -3.23 30.36 2.07
N THR A 133 -2.08 30.77 2.58
CA THR A 133 -1.09 31.49 1.78
C THR A 133 -0.35 30.49 0.88
N ASP A 134 -0.12 30.84 -0.39
CA ASP A 134 0.61 29.99 -1.33
C ASP A 134 2.04 29.75 -0.79
N PRO A 135 2.55 28.50 -0.80
CA PRO A 135 3.93 28.21 -0.47
C PRO A 135 4.98 29.05 -1.24
N ARG A 136 4.63 29.54 -2.44
CA ARG A 136 5.48 30.43 -3.25
C ARG A 136 5.71 31.79 -2.59
N ASP A 137 4.70 32.34 -1.93
CA ASP A 137 4.81 33.63 -1.24
C ASP A 137 5.73 33.54 -0.02
N LYS A 138 5.82 32.36 0.60
CA LYS A 138 6.74 32.08 1.71
C LYS A 138 8.22 32.00 1.28
N LYS A 139 8.52 31.91 -0.02
CA LYS A 139 9.91 31.85 -0.52
C LYS A 139 10.64 33.19 -0.50
N PHE A 140 9.92 34.31 -0.52
CA PHE A 140 10.53 35.65 -0.43
C PHE A 140 10.95 36.02 1.00
N TYR A 141 10.33 35.38 2.00
CA TYR A 141 10.59 35.58 3.41
C TYR A 141 12.08 35.41 3.81
N PRO A 142 12.77 34.30 3.48
CA PRO A 142 14.17 34.12 3.85
C PRO A 142 15.10 35.15 3.21
N ALA A 143 14.79 35.65 2.00
CA ALA A 143 15.62 36.66 1.36
C ALA A 143 15.57 38.00 2.12
N ILE A 144 14.38 38.40 2.58
CA ILE A 144 14.19 39.62 3.38
C ILE A 144 14.83 39.46 4.76
N LEU A 145 14.72 38.28 5.38
CA LEU A 145 15.36 37.97 6.66
C LEU A 145 16.90 37.98 6.55
N CYS A 146 17.47 37.48 5.46
CA CYS A 146 18.91 37.59 5.20
C CYS A 146 19.37 39.05 5.04
N ALA A 147 18.58 39.87 4.34
CA ALA A 147 18.86 41.31 4.23
C ALA A 147 18.82 42.00 5.60
N ASP A 148 17.84 41.64 6.43
CA ASP A 148 17.69 42.10 7.81
C ASP A 148 18.93 41.77 8.67
N ILE A 149 19.41 40.52 8.60
CA ILE A 149 20.64 40.09 9.31
C ILE A 149 21.84 40.93 8.88
N VAL A 150 22.02 41.17 7.59
CA VAL A 150 23.16 41.98 7.08
C VAL A 150 23.06 43.40 7.62
N VAL A 151 21.88 44.01 7.54
CA VAL A 151 21.64 45.37 8.06
C VAL A 151 21.89 45.44 9.56
N LEU A 152 21.32 44.52 10.34
CA LEU A 152 21.45 44.51 11.79
C LEU A 152 22.90 44.23 12.21
N THR A 153 23.61 43.35 11.50
CA THR A 153 25.04 43.08 11.73
C THR A 153 25.89 44.31 11.44
N LEU A 154 25.65 45.01 10.32
CA LEU A 154 26.38 46.24 9.99
C LEU A 154 26.16 47.31 11.06
N ILE A 155 24.97 47.39 11.62
CA ILE A 155 24.64 48.30 12.73
C ILE A 155 25.41 47.91 13.99
N TRP A 156 25.40 46.63 14.39
CA TRP A 156 26.19 46.20 15.55
C TRP A 156 27.69 46.36 15.36
N CYS A 157 28.20 46.21 14.13
CA CYS A 157 29.59 46.51 13.81
C CYS A 157 29.89 47.99 14.07
N LYS A 158 28.96 48.90 13.78
CA LYS A 158 29.12 50.32 14.11
C LYS A 158 29.07 50.58 15.61
N ILE A 159 28.11 49.99 16.33
CA ILE A 159 27.99 50.11 17.80
C ILE A 159 29.25 49.65 18.52
N LEU A 160 29.82 48.53 18.08
CA LEU A 160 31.04 47.96 18.66
C LEU A 160 32.31 48.63 18.13
N ASN A 161 32.18 49.69 17.33
CA ASN A 161 33.25 50.42 16.67
C ASN A 161 34.22 49.49 15.93
N VAL A 162 33.66 48.58 15.11
CA VAL A 162 34.41 47.66 14.27
C VAL A 162 34.90 48.40 13.03
N ASN A 163 36.21 48.56 12.92
CA ASN A 163 36.82 49.10 11.72
C ASN A 163 37.00 47.99 10.66
N PHE A 164 36.13 47.94 9.66
CA PHE A 164 36.16 46.93 8.60
C PHE A 164 37.50 46.83 7.83
N ARG A 165 38.35 47.86 7.86
CA ARG A 165 39.66 47.85 7.19
C ARG A 165 40.78 47.29 8.07
N THR A 166 40.63 47.37 9.39
CA THR A 166 41.69 47.02 10.35
C THR A 166 41.24 45.99 11.39
N PHE A 167 40.02 45.45 11.32
CA PHE A 167 39.52 44.53 12.35
C PHE A 167 40.33 43.24 12.48
N TRP A 168 41.06 42.85 11.42
CA TRP A 168 42.00 41.73 11.44
C TRP A 168 43.32 42.06 12.13
N THR A 169 43.70 43.34 12.17
CA THR A 169 44.99 43.82 12.70
C THR A 169 44.86 44.52 14.06
N GLU A 170 43.66 44.95 14.43
CA GLU A 170 43.36 45.60 15.71
C GLU A 170 43.10 44.56 16.82
N PRO A 171 43.75 44.69 18.00
CA PRO A 171 43.50 43.80 19.13
C PRO A 171 42.00 43.78 19.52
N GLY A 172 41.37 42.60 19.40
CA GLY A 172 39.95 42.41 19.72
C GLY A 172 38.97 42.86 18.62
N GLY A 173 39.45 43.31 17.45
CA GLY A 173 38.60 43.70 16.31
C GLY A 173 37.72 42.56 15.80
N TRP A 174 38.28 41.35 15.70
CA TRP A 174 37.53 40.14 15.32
C TRP A 174 36.47 39.72 16.35
N ILE A 175 36.73 39.94 17.65
CA ILE A 175 35.77 39.66 18.72
C ILE A 175 34.57 40.59 18.56
N LYS A 176 34.83 41.89 18.40
CA LYS A 176 33.78 42.91 18.17
C LYS A 176 32.95 42.58 16.91
N ALA A 177 33.60 42.19 15.82
CA ALA A 177 32.90 41.81 14.58
C ALA A 177 32.05 40.53 14.76
N GLY A 178 32.58 39.51 15.45
CA GLY A 178 31.86 38.28 15.77
C GLY A 178 30.67 38.53 16.71
N THR A 179 30.86 39.38 17.73
CA THR A 179 29.79 39.81 18.63
C THR A 179 28.71 40.57 17.87
N ALA A 180 29.08 41.43 16.91
CA ALA A 180 28.13 42.14 16.07
C ALA A 180 27.27 41.22 15.21
N LEU A 181 27.89 40.24 14.55
CA LEU A 181 27.18 39.21 13.79
C LEU A 181 26.26 38.40 14.69
N THR A 182 26.71 38.05 15.89
CA THR A 182 25.91 37.28 16.87
C THR A 182 24.65 38.06 17.25
N PHE A 183 24.78 39.35 17.57
CA PHE A 183 23.61 40.18 17.88
C PHE A 183 22.72 40.43 16.66
N GLY A 184 23.30 40.55 15.46
CA GLY A 184 22.55 40.60 14.19
C GLY A 184 21.69 39.36 13.99
N LEU A 185 22.25 38.18 14.19
CA LEU A 185 21.51 36.92 14.09
C LEU A 185 20.43 36.82 15.18
N VAL A 186 20.82 36.98 16.45
CA VAL A 186 19.91 36.82 17.59
C VAL A 186 18.77 37.82 17.52
N GLY A 187 19.04 39.08 17.16
CA GLY A 187 18.01 40.12 17.06
C GLY A 187 16.98 39.81 15.97
N THR A 188 17.42 39.46 14.77
CA THR A 188 16.52 39.10 13.67
C THR A 188 15.73 37.83 13.97
N PHE A 189 16.37 36.78 14.52
CA PHE A 189 15.69 35.54 14.89
C PHE A 189 14.67 35.76 16.01
N ALA A 190 15.03 36.48 17.08
CA ALA A 190 14.13 36.76 18.20
C ALA A 190 12.90 37.54 17.72
N LEU A 191 13.10 38.60 16.92
CA LEU A 191 12.00 39.39 16.36
C LEU A 191 11.11 38.53 15.45
N SER A 192 11.70 37.71 14.58
CA SER A 192 10.97 36.78 13.73
C SER A 192 10.13 35.80 14.55
N ILE A 193 10.70 35.17 15.58
CA ILE A 193 10.00 34.19 16.42
C ILE A 193 8.81 34.84 17.12
N VAL A 194 9.00 36.02 17.72
CA VAL A 194 7.94 36.77 18.41
C VAL A 194 6.82 37.14 17.44
N MET A 195 7.16 37.68 16.26
CA MET A 195 6.18 38.08 15.25
C MET A 195 5.42 36.89 14.66
N THR A 196 6.09 35.76 14.44
CA THR A 196 5.47 34.49 14.05
C THR A 196 4.51 33.98 15.13
N HIS A 197 4.90 34.04 16.41
CA HIS A 197 4.03 33.61 17.51
C HIS A 197 2.78 34.50 17.63
N LEU A 198 2.95 35.83 17.54
CA LEU A 198 1.84 36.78 17.51
C LEU A 198 0.93 36.56 16.30
N GLY A 199 1.49 36.32 15.11
CA GLY A 199 0.73 36.00 13.91
C GLY A 199 -0.12 34.75 14.07
N LYS A 200 0.43 33.69 14.68
CA LYS A 200 -0.30 32.45 15.01
C LYS A 200 -1.40 32.68 16.04
N HIS A 201 -1.09 33.41 17.12
CA HIS A 201 -2.08 33.73 18.15
C HIS A 201 -3.24 34.54 17.56
N HIS A 202 -2.94 35.56 16.75
CA HIS A 202 -3.96 36.41 16.17
C HIS A 202 -4.87 35.74 15.14
N ARG A 203 -4.54 34.52 14.65
CA ARG A 203 -5.44 33.75 13.77
C ARG A 203 -6.79 33.46 14.42
N SER A 204 -6.86 33.36 15.76
CA SER A 204 -8.13 33.16 16.46
C SER A 204 -9.08 34.35 16.34
N TYR A 205 -8.57 35.54 16.00
CA TYR A 205 -9.34 36.76 15.81
C TYR A 205 -9.54 37.10 14.33
N ARG A 206 -9.49 36.12 13.44
CA ARG A 206 -9.68 36.34 12.00
C ARG A 206 -11.16 36.29 11.63
N ALA A 207 -11.68 37.36 11.03
CA ALA A 207 -13.05 37.45 10.54
C ALA A 207 -13.24 36.71 9.20
N SER A 208 -14.50 36.52 8.78
CA SER A 208 -14.86 35.90 7.50
C SER A 208 -14.26 36.62 6.29
N HIS A 209 -14.16 37.95 6.31
CA HIS A 209 -13.49 38.72 5.25
C HIS A 209 -11.95 38.60 5.24
N GLY A 210 -11.37 37.79 6.14
CA GLY A 210 -9.93 37.51 6.20
C GLY A 210 -9.07 38.52 6.96
N GLY A 211 -9.67 39.59 7.51
CA GLY A 211 -9.00 40.58 8.36
C GLY A 211 -9.24 40.34 9.84
N TRP A 212 -8.91 41.32 10.68
CA TRP A 212 -9.14 41.24 12.13
C TRP A 212 -10.62 41.42 12.48
N ASP A 213 -11.13 40.52 13.31
CA ASP A 213 -12.44 40.62 13.91
C ASP A 213 -12.40 41.50 15.17
N PHE A 214 -12.98 42.69 15.07
CA PHE A 214 -13.14 43.61 16.20
C PHE A 214 -14.54 43.56 16.83
N SER A 215 -15.42 42.68 16.36
CA SER A 215 -16.82 42.60 16.82
C SER A 215 -17.00 41.76 18.10
N GLY A 216 -16.02 40.92 18.45
CA GLY A 216 -16.08 40.03 19.61
C GLY A 216 -15.75 40.66 20.97
N GLY A 217 -16.09 39.96 22.05
CA GLY A 217 -15.87 40.39 23.45
C GLY A 217 -14.42 40.67 23.85
N ASN A 218 -13.45 40.13 23.09
CA ASN A 218 -12.01 40.32 23.33
C ASN A 218 -11.39 41.48 22.53
N ARG A 219 -12.21 42.37 21.95
CA ARG A 219 -11.75 43.54 21.17
C ARG A 219 -10.67 44.37 21.88
N ARG A 220 -10.83 44.63 23.18
CA ARG A 220 -9.87 45.44 23.96
C ARG A 220 -8.49 44.78 24.07
N MET A 221 -8.48 43.45 24.21
CA MET A 221 -7.24 42.67 24.28
C MET A 221 -6.54 42.68 22.91
N LEU A 222 -7.26 42.40 21.83
CA LEU A 222 -6.71 42.44 20.46
C LEU A 222 -6.14 43.82 20.11
N ILE A 223 -6.85 44.90 20.44
CA ILE A 223 -6.35 46.26 20.23
C ILE A 223 -5.10 46.51 21.08
N GLY A 224 -5.07 46.04 22.33
CA GLY A 224 -3.91 46.14 23.21
C GLY A 224 -2.69 45.40 22.66
N GLU A 225 -2.87 44.18 22.15
CA GLU A 225 -1.80 43.36 21.56
C GLU A 225 -1.29 43.97 20.24
N LEU A 226 -2.19 44.44 19.38
CA LEU A 226 -1.81 45.17 18.16
C LEU A 226 -1.05 46.45 18.51
N ALA A 227 -1.55 47.24 19.48
CA ALA A 227 -0.89 48.46 19.91
C ALA A 227 0.49 48.18 20.52
N ALA A 228 0.64 47.12 21.32
CA ALA A 228 1.93 46.69 21.85
C ALA A 228 2.88 46.27 20.72
N THR A 229 2.39 45.53 19.72
CA THR A 229 3.18 45.11 18.55
C THR A 229 3.65 46.33 17.74
N PHE A 230 2.75 47.28 17.46
CA PHE A 230 3.10 48.53 16.80
C PHE A 230 4.08 49.36 17.63
N LEU A 231 3.89 49.43 18.96
CA LEU A 231 4.79 50.15 19.85
C LEU A 231 6.19 49.55 19.86
N VAL A 232 6.31 48.22 19.86
CA VAL A 232 7.63 47.55 19.74
C VAL A 232 8.28 47.88 18.41
N ILE A 233 7.55 47.81 17.30
CA ILE A 233 8.07 48.18 15.98
C ILE A 233 8.53 49.64 15.95
N ILE A 234 7.71 50.55 16.48
CA ILE A 234 8.04 51.99 16.57
C ILE A 234 9.24 52.21 17.49
N LEU A 235 9.34 51.52 18.62
CA LEU A 235 10.45 51.65 19.56
C LEU A 235 11.75 51.14 18.94
N VAL A 236 11.71 50.00 18.23
CA VAL A 236 12.85 49.50 17.45
C VAL A 236 13.24 50.52 16.38
N ALA A 237 12.29 51.01 15.59
CA ALA A 237 12.54 52.04 14.57
C ALA A 237 13.08 53.36 15.15
N ALA A 238 12.58 53.80 16.31
CA ALA A 238 13.00 55.02 16.98
C ALA A 238 14.40 54.88 17.60
N VAL A 239 14.71 53.73 18.21
CA VAL A 239 16.06 53.41 18.67
C VAL A 239 17.03 53.42 17.49
N MET A 240 16.64 52.86 16.34
CA MET A 240 17.45 52.90 15.12
C MET A 240 17.67 54.34 14.61
N ALA A 241 16.60 55.14 14.53
CA ALA A 241 16.68 56.52 14.06
C ALA A 241 17.52 57.41 14.98
N ALA A 242 17.30 57.34 16.30
CA ALA A 242 18.06 58.11 17.28
C ALA A 242 19.56 57.77 17.26
N ARG A 243 19.92 56.52 16.93
CA ARG A 243 21.32 56.08 16.84
C ARG A 243 22.02 56.61 15.59
N VAL A 244 21.37 56.54 14.42
CA VAL A 244 21.93 57.12 13.18
C VAL A 244 22.18 58.62 13.32
N VAL A 245 21.31 59.32 14.07
CA VAL A 245 21.47 60.75 14.37
C VAL A 245 22.61 61.00 15.36
N ALA A 246 22.77 60.18 16.39
CA ALA A 246 23.84 60.32 17.38
C ALA A 246 25.25 60.06 16.80
N GLU A 247 25.35 59.21 15.76
CA GLU A 247 26.62 58.86 15.09
C GLU A 247 26.97 59.80 13.92
N ALA A 248 26.13 60.80 13.65
CA ALA A 248 26.34 61.82 12.62
C ALA A 248 27.38 62.87 13.02
N THR A 249 28.63 62.47 13.27
CA THR A 249 29.73 63.42 13.52
C THR A 249 30.41 63.80 12.21
N GLY A 250 29.77 64.66 11.41
CA GLY A 250 30.36 65.22 10.19
C GLY A 250 29.46 66.26 9.51
N PRO A 251 29.99 67.34 8.91
CA PRO A 251 29.18 68.38 8.26
C PRO A 251 28.50 67.96 6.95
N GLN A 252 28.65 66.71 6.51
CA GLN A 252 28.17 66.24 5.21
C GLN A 252 26.90 65.40 5.33
N SER A 253 25.79 66.03 4.95
CA SER A 253 24.47 65.46 4.64
C SER A 253 23.76 64.71 5.78
N THR A 254 23.39 65.46 6.82
CA THR A 254 22.34 65.06 7.78
C THR A 254 21.09 64.46 7.10
N MET A 255 20.73 64.96 5.90
CA MET A 255 19.62 64.42 5.10
C MET A 255 19.82 62.96 4.65
N LEU A 256 21.03 62.56 4.23
CA LEU A 256 21.32 61.19 3.78
C LEU A 256 21.25 60.20 4.95
N LEU A 257 21.71 60.63 6.13
CA LEU A 257 21.66 59.86 7.37
C LEU A 257 20.21 59.61 7.82
N TRP A 258 19.37 60.64 7.82
CA TRP A 258 17.95 60.48 8.08
C TRP A 258 17.26 59.53 7.09
N LEU A 259 17.59 59.64 5.79
CA LEU A 259 17.03 58.78 4.76
C LEU A 259 17.45 57.30 4.95
N LEU A 260 18.72 57.06 5.30
CA LEU A 260 19.23 55.72 5.58
C LEU A 260 18.60 55.13 6.86
N ALA A 261 18.42 55.94 7.90
CA ALA A 261 17.75 55.54 9.14
C ALA A 261 16.30 55.11 8.89
N VAL A 262 15.56 55.91 8.10
CA VAL A 262 14.19 55.59 7.71
C VAL A 262 14.13 54.33 6.86
N LEU A 263 15.07 54.14 5.92
CA LEU A 263 15.14 52.95 5.08
C LEU A 263 15.38 51.68 5.91
N PHE A 264 16.31 51.71 6.87
CA PHE A 264 16.56 50.56 7.75
C PHE A 264 15.39 50.28 8.69
N ALA A 265 14.79 51.32 9.28
CA ALA A 265 13.59 51.18 10.08
C ALA A 265 12.45 50.55 9.27
N ALA A 266 12.25 50.97 8.01
CA ALA A 266 11.26 50.42 7.11
C ALA A 266 11.55 48.95 6.77
N LEU A 267 12.82 48.59 6.51
CA LEU A 267 13.22 47.22 6.18
C LEU A 267 13.00 46.26 7.36
N MET A 268 13.42 46.64 8.56
CA MET A 268 13.19 45.86 9.79
C MET A 268 11.68 45.73 10.12
N SER A 269 10.92 46.81 9.91
CA SER A 269 9.47 46.79 10.13
C SER A 269 8.77 45.90 9.10
N ALA A 270 9.22 45.94 7.84
CA ALA A 270 8.67 45.12 6.77
C ALA A 270 9.00 43.63 6.98
N SER A 271 10.21 43.27 7.40
CA SER A 271 10.60 41.89 7.69
C SER A 271 9.74 41.31 8.83
N ALA A 272 9.59 42.06 9.93
CA ALA A 272 8.74 41.73 11.07
C ALA A 272 7.25 41.60 10.68
N TYR A 273 6.73 42.56 9.91
CA TYR A 273 5.34 42.55 9.45
C TYR A 273 5.06 41.38 8.50
N LEU A 274 6.00 41.04 7.61
CA LEU A 274 5.87 39.89 6.73
C LEU A 274 5.91 38.57 7.50
N ALA A 275 6.76 38.45 8.53
CA ALA A 275 6.77 37.30 9.44
C ALA A 275 5.39 37.11 10.07
N TYR A 276 4.86 38.18 10.66
CA TYR A 276 3.53 38.22 11.26
C TYR A 276 2.43 37.86 10.23
N LYS A 277 2.39 38.54 9.08
CA LYS A 277 1.35 38.40 8.06
C LYS A 277 1.37 37.01 7.42
N SER A 278 2.54 36.45 7.19
CA SER A 278 2.70 35.11 6.62
C SER A 278 2.05 34.03 7.48
N GLU A 279 2.07 34.23 8.80
CA GLU A 279 1.45 33.32 9.76
C GLU A 279 -0.01 33.67 9.98
N PHE A 280 -0.38 34.95 10.10
CA PHE A 280 -1.78 35.37 10.24
C PHE A 280 -2.66 34.93 9.06
N ASN A 281 -2.15 35.01 7.83
CA ASN A 281 -2.86 34.60 6.62
C ASN A 281 -2.80 33.09 6.34
N ASN A 282 -2.12 32.31 7.18
CA ASN A 282 -1.91 30.90 6.94
C ASN A 282 -3.06 30.06 7.52
N GLY A 283 -4.20 30.11 6.82
CA GLY A 283 -5.39 29.35 7.19
C GLY A 283 -5.99 29.77 8.53
N SER A 284 -6.88 28.94 9.05
CA SER A 284 -7.52 29.11 10.36
C SER A 284 -7.15 27.93 11.27
N LEU A 285 -7.48 28.04 12.56
CA LEU A 285 -7.25 26.95 13.51
C LEU A 285 -7.98 25.66 13.13
N LEU A 286 -9.10 25.75 12.40
CA LEU A 286 -9.81 24.57 11.89
C LEU A 286 -9.01 23.89 10.78
N THR A 287 -8.38 24.65 9.89
CA THR A 287 -7.59 24.07 8.81
C THR A 287 -6.30 23.45 9.32
N ASP A 288 -5.71 23.97 10.40
CA ASP A 288 -4.60 23.30 11.10
C ASP A 288 -5.02 21.94 11.71
N LYS A 289 -6.23 21.87 12.30
CA LYS A 289 -6.77 20.61 12.84
C LYS A 289 -7.01 19.57 11.76
N ILE A 290 -7.48 20.00 10.58
CA ILE A 290 -7.63 19.15 9.40
C ILE A 290 -6.25 18.65 8.92
N ASP A 291 -5.24 19.51 8.88
CA ASP A 291 -3.87 19.12 8.45
C ASP A 291 -3.23 18.05 9.33
N VAL A 292 -3.57 18.01 10.61
CA VAL A 292 -3.06 16.96 11.51
C VAL A 292 -3.74 15.62 11.23
N LEU A 293 -5.07 15.60 11.04
CA LEU A 293 -5.84 14.37 10.92
C LEU A 293 -5.90 13.81 9.49
N ALA A 294 -6.07 14.68 8.48
CA ALA A 294 -6.32 14.26 7.11
C ALA A 294 -5.20 13.36 6.53
N PRO A 295 -3.90 13.62 6.73
CA PRO A 295 -2.85 12.74 6.24
C PRO A 295 -2.88 11.36 6.90
N GLN A 296 -3.19 11.29 8.20
CA GLN A 296 -3.25 10.01 8.93
C GLN A 296 -4.40 9.14 8.42
N VAL A 297 -5.58 9.73 8.22
CA VAL A 297 -6.74 9.05 7.65
C VAL A 297 -6.44 8.61 6.22
N HIS A 298 -5.87 9.49 5.39
CA HIS A 298 -5.55 9.16 4.01
C HIS A 298 -4.57 7.99 3.88
N VAL A 299 -3.54 7.93 4.73
CA VAL A 299 -2.59 6.81 4.76
C VAL A 299 -3.29 5.51 5.17
N ASN A 300 -4.16 5.56 6.18
CA ASN A 300 -4.90 4.38 6.60
C ASN A 300 -5.87 3.89 5.49
N ASP A 301 -6.65 4.79 4.89
CA ASP A 301 -7.56 4.48 3.79
C ASP A 301 -6.83 3.91 2.57
N ALA A 302 -5.67 4.47 2.22
CA ALA A 302 -4.84 3.96 1.13
C ALA A 302 -4.33 2.54 1.43
N THR A 303 -3.91 2.30 2.67
CA THR A 303 -3.45 0.98 3.12
C THR A 303 -4.60 -0.03 3.11
N LYS A 304 -5.77 0.37 3.61
CA LYS A 304 -6.99 -0.45 3.61
C LYS A 304 -7.37 -0.88 2.19
N LYS A 305 -7.46 0.07 1.26
CA LYS A 305 -7.74 -0.21 -0.17
C LYS A 305 -6.71 -1.15 -0.79
N GLN A 306 -5.42 -0.99 -0.44
CA GLN A 306 -4.37 -1.86 -0.95
C GLN A 306 -4.54 -3.30 -0.46
N VAL A 307 -4.88 -3.49 0.83
CA VAL A 307 -5.09 -4.82 1.40
C VAL A 307 -6.36 -5.46 0.84
N GLU A 308 -7.45 -4.70 0.70
CA GLU A 308 -8.70 -5.17 0.05
C GLU A 308 -8.44 -5.61 -1.40
N THR A 309 -7.67 -4.83 -2.16
CA THR A 309 -7.28 -5.20 -3.53
C THR A 309 -6.45 -6.49 -3.56
N LYS A 310 -5.55 -6.69 -2.59
CA LYS A 310 -4.79 -7.94 -2.48
C LYS A 310 -5.70 -9.12 -2.16
N GLN A 311 -6.68 -8.94 -1.26
CA GLN A 311 -7.64 -9.98 -0.92
C GLN A 311 -8.46 -10.45 -2.12
N SER A 312 -8.97 -9.52 -2.94
CA SER A 312 -9.73 -9.89 -4.14
C SER A 312 -8.89 -10.67 -5.16
N ILE A 313 -7.62 -10.29 -5.35
CA ILE A 313 -6.67 -11.02 -6.20
C ILE A 313 -6.39 -12.42 -5.65
N LEU A 314 -6.19 -12.55 -4.33
CA LEU A 314 -5.96 -13.84 -3.67
C LEU A 314 -7.16 -14.78 -3.86
N LEU A 315 -8.38 -14.29 -3.64
CA LEU A 315 -9.62 -15.05 -3.83
C LEU A 315 -9.81 -15.51 -5.28
N GLU A 316 -9.58 -14.62 -6.24
CA GLU A 316 -9.71 -14.98 -7.66
C GLU A 316 -8.66 -16.04 -8.04
N THR A 317 -7.43 -15.90 -7.54
CA THR A 317 -6.32 -16.81 -7.82
C THR A 317 -6.57 -18.19 -7.19
N SER A 318 -6.98 -18.25 -5.93
CA SER A 318 -7.30 -19.50 -5.23
C SER A 318 -8.51 -20.20 -5.86
N GLY A 319 -9.55 -19.45 -6.27
CA GLY A 319 -10.70 -19.99 -6.99
C GLY A 319 -10.32 -20.62 -8.33
N LYS A 320 -9.50 -19.92 -9.13
CA LYS A 320 -8.96 -20.45 -10.41
C LYS A 320 -8.12 -21.70 -10.21
N LEU A 321 -7.25 -21.74 -9.18
CA LEU A 321 -6.41 -22.90 -8.88
C LEU A 321 -7.23 -24.09 -8.39
N THR A 322 -8.23 -23.86 -7.52
CA THR A 322 -9.15 -24.92 -7.06
C THR A 322 -9.89 -25.56 -8.24
N GLY A 323 -10.44 -24.75 -9.15
CA GLY A 323 -11.10 -25.27 -10.36
C GLY A 323 -10.12 -25.94 -11.35
N LYS A 324 -8.83 -25.59 -11.36
CA LYS A 324 -7.80 -26.31 -12.13
C LYS A 324 -7.47 -27.66 -11.49
N LEU A 325 -7.35 -27.71 -10.16
CA LEU A 325 -7.09 -28.92 -9.39
C LEU A 325 -8.20 -29.96 -9.60
N GLU A 326 -9.47 -29.58 -9.47
CA GLU A 326 -10.59 -30.50 -9.68
C GLU A 326 -10.60 -31.09 -11.10
N ARG A 327 -10.42 -30.23 -12.11
CA ARG A 327 -10.29 -30.67 -13.52
C ARG A 327 -9.09 -31.58 -13.73
N HIS A 328 -7.97 -31.29 -13.06
CA HIS A 328 -6.78 -32.14 -13.14
C HIS A 328 -7.05 -33.53 -12.55
N LEU A 329 -7.69 -33.61 -11.38
CA LEU A 329 -8.02 -34.88 -10.72
C LEU A 329 -8.97 -35.73 -11.56
N VAL A 330 -10.04 -35.14 -12.11
CA VAL A 330 -10.99 -35.83 -13.01
C VAL A 330 -10.30 -36.29 -14.31
N LYS A 331 -9.41 -35.47 -14.86
CA LYS A 331 -8.63 -35.84 -16.05
C LYS A 331 -7.65 -36.98 -15.74
N THR A 332 -7.01 -36.97 -14.58
CA THR A 332 -6.06 -38.01 -14.17
C THR A 332 -6.76 -39.35 -13.97
N SER A 333 -7.92 -39.39 -13.30
CA SER A 333 -8.68 -40.63 -13.11
C SER A 333 -9.16 -41.22 -14.44
N SER A 334 -9.79 -40.40 -15.29
CA SER A 334 -10.29 -40.81 -16.60
C SER A 334 -9.16 -41.24 -17.55
N ALA A 335 -8.02 -40.54 -17.53
CA ALA A 335 -6.84 -40.91 -18.32
C ALA A 335 -6.22 -42.23 -17.85
N ALA A 336 -6.13 -42.46 -16.53
CA ALA A 336 -5.60 -43.70 -15.97
C ALA A 336 -6.46 -44.91 -16.40
N LEU A 337 -7.79 -44.82 -16.26
CA LEU A 337 -8.72 -45.86 -16.74
C LEU A 337 -8.57 -46.10 -18.25
N ALA A 338 -8.65 -45.04 -19.05
CA ALA A 338 -8.53 -45.14 -20.50
C ALA A 338 -7.18 -45.71 -20.94
N SER A 339 -6.10 -45.44 -20.19
CA SER A 339 -4.76 -45.94 -20.51
C SER A 339 -4.66 -47.46 -20.39
N VAL A 340 -5.43 -48.08 -19.50
CA VAL A 340 -5.52 -49.56 -19.38
C VAL A 340 -6.46 -50.11 -20.44
N GLU A 341 -7.70 -49.60 -20.52
CA GLU A 341 -8.75 -50.14 -21.41
C GLU A 341 -8.42 -50.02 -22.90
N LYS A 342 -7.69 -48.96 -23.29
CA LYS A 342 -7.28 -48.73 -24.69
C LYS A 342 -5.87 -49.24 -24.97
N SER A 343 -5.20 -49.84 -23.99
CA SER A 343 -3.82 -50.32 -24.11
C SER A 343 -3.70 -51.42 -25.17
N ARG A 344 -2.47 -51.57 -25.70
CA ARG A 344 -2.16 -52.67 -26.63
C ARG A 344 -2.29 -54.01 -25.93
N GLU A 345 -1.99 -54.06 -24.64
CA GLU A 345 -2.15 -55.21 -23.76
C GLU A 345 -3.63 -55.66 -23.71
N ASP A 346 -4.56 -54.76 -23.39
CA ASP A 346 -5.99 -55.06 -23.30
C ASP A 346 -6.55 -55.53 -24.65
N ARG A 347 -6.13 -54.89 -25.76
CA ARG A 347 -6.46 -55.35 -27.12
C ARG A 347 -5.93 -56.76 -27.43
N THR A 348 -4.74 -57.09 -26.94
CA THR A 348 -4.14 -58.43 -27.12
C THR A 348 -4.96 -59.50 -26.41
N ILE A 349 -5.46 -59.19 -25.21
CA ILE A 349 -6.31 -60.09 -24.44
C ILE A 349 -7.67 -60.27 -25.15
N ARG A 350 -8.30 -59.18 -25.61
CA ARG A 350 -9.55 -59.26 -26.39
C ARG A 350 -9.39 -60.10 -27.65
N TYR A 351 -8.27 -59.93 -28.35
CA TYR A 351 -7.91 -60.75 -29.51
C TYR A 351 -7.75 -62.23 -29.14
N ALA A 352 -6.97 -62.56 -28.10
CA ALA A 352 -6.80 -63.94 -27.66
C ALA A 352 -8.14 -64.60 -27.30
N ARG A 353 -9.00 -63.89 -26.55
CA ARG A 353 -10.34 -64.33 -26.16
C ARG A 353 -11.26 -64.57 -27.35
N SER A 354 -11.19 -63.73 -28.39
CA SER A 354 -11.96 -63.93 -29.62
C SER A 354 -11.60 -65.21 -30.37
N ILE A 355 -10.36 -65.71 -30.22
CA ILE A 355 -9.90 -66.92 -30.89
C ILE A 355 -10.34 -68.17 -30.15
N HIS A 356 -10.13 -68.23 -28.84
CA HIS A 356 -10.40 -69.47 -28.09
C HIS A 356 -11.85 -69.60 -27.61
N GLN A 357 -12.66 -68.53 -27.62
CA GLN A 357 -14.11 -68.51 -27.33
C GLN A 357 -14.59 -69.12 -26.00
N GLN A 358 -13.68 -69.59 -25.13
CA GLN A 358 -13.98 -70.17 -23.81
C GLN A 358 -14.64 -69.20 -22.79
N MET A 359 -14.92 -67.95 -23.17
CA MET A 359 -15.51 -66.88 -22.33
C MET A 359 -16.86 -66.37 -22.86
N GLY A 360 -17.40 -66.94 -23.94
CA GLY A 360 -18.60 -66.44 -24.62
C GLY A 360 -18.32 -65.29 -25.61
N ALA A 361 -19.38 -64.78 -26.25
CA ALA A 361 -19.29 -63.75 -27.30
C ALA A 361 -18.89 -62.36 -26.75
N SER A 362 -19.04 -62.12 -25.45
CA SER A 362 -18.65 -60.86 -24.84
C SER A 362 -17.15 -60.86 -24.52
N GLY A 363 -16.36 -60.22 -25.38
CA GLY A 363 -14.94 -59.90 -25.13
C GLY A 363 -14.75 -58.85 -24.02
N GLN A 364 -15.65 -58.79 -23.04
CA GLN A 364 -15.63 -57.84 -21.94
C GLN A 364 -14.58 -58.28 -20.92
N LEU A 365 -13.69 -57.35 -20.58
CA LEU A 365 -12.62 -57.58 -19.61
C LEU A 365 -13.03 -57.04 -18.24
N PRO A 366 -12.53 -57.61 -17.12
CA PRO A 366 -12.81 -57.07 -15.79
C PRO A 366 -12.31 -55.64 -15.67
N ALA A 367 -12.79 -54.87 -14.68
CA ALA A 367 -12.29 -53.52 -14.43
C ALA A 367 -10.78 -53.53 -14.12
N PRO A 368 -10.02 -52.49 -14.52
CA PRO A 368 -8.61 -52.35 -14.16
C PRO A 368 -8.40 -52.38 -12.64
N ARG A 369 -7.36 -53.08 -12.17
CA ARG A 369 -6.97 -53.08 -10.75
C ARG A 369 -6.05 -51.90 -10.43
N LEU A 370 -6.61 -50.69 -10.43
CA LEU A 370 -5.88 -49.47 -10.06
C LEU A 370 -6.22 -49.05 -8.63
N ASP A 371 -5.23 -48.57 -7.89
CA ASP A 371 -5.43 -47.98 -6.57
C ASP A 371 -5.76 -46.49 -6.72
N PHE A 372 -6.99 -46.13 -6.38
CA PHE A 372 -7.51 -44.77 -6.44
C PHE A 372 -7.48 -44.04 -5.08
N SER A 373 -7.03 -44.70 -4.01
CA SER A 373 -7.09 -44.14 -2.64
C SER A 373 -6.46 -42.76 -2.52
N GLY A 374 -5.26 -42.57 -3.08
CA GLY A 374 -4.58 -41.26 -3.11
C GLY A 374 -5.35 -40.19 -3.90
N LEU A 375 -6.01 -40.58 -4.99
CA LEU A 375 -6.81 -39.68 -5.81
C LEU A 375 -8.12 -39.30 -5.09
N GLU A 376 -8.74 -40.25 -4.39
CA GLU A 376 -9.92 -40.01 -3.55
C GLU A 376 -9.61 -39.04 -2.41
N LEU A 377 -8.47 -39.20 -1.74
CA LEU A 377 -7.99 -38.26 -0.72
C LEU A 377 -7.79 -36.86 -1.31
N ALA A 378 -7.10 -36.74 -2.45
CA ALA A 378 -6.89 -35.46 -3.11
C ALA A 378 -8.21 -34.81 -3.56
N LEU A 379 -9.20 -35.60 -4.00
CA LEU A 379 -10.55 -35.11 -4.32
C LEU A 379 -11.30 -34.63 -3.07
N GLN A 380 -11.17 -35.33 -1.94
CA GLN A 380 -11.76 -34.89 -0.68
C GLN A 380 -11.15 -33.56 -0.23
N GLN A 381 -9.83 -33.43 -0.32
CA GLN A 381 -9.12 -32.18 -0.03
C GLN A 381 -9.54 -31.05 -0.97
N ALA A 382 -9.63 -31.30 -2.28
CA ALA A 382 -10.11 -30.31 -3.25
C ALA A 382 -11.53 -29.83 -2.92
N LYS A 383 -12.44 -30.75 -2.54
CA LYS A 383 -13.80 -30.40 -2.10
C LYS A 383 -13.81 -29.57 -0.81
N GLN A 384 -12.92 -29.87 0.14
CA GLN A 384 -12.77 -29.07 1.36
C GLN A 384 -12.26 -27.66 1.03
N LEU A 385 -11.26 -27.54 0.16
CA LEU A 385 -10.75 -26.26 -0.31
C LEU A 385 -11.82 -25.47 -1.05
N ARG A 386 -12.64 -26.13 -1.87
CA ARG A 386 -13.77 -25.48 -2.55
C ARG A 386 -14.79 -24.91 -1.55
N ARG A 387 -15.17 -25.70 -0.54
CA ARG A 387 -16.07 -25.21 0.53
C ARG A 387 -15.48 -24.03 1.29
N HIS A 388 -14.18 -24.09 1.60
CA HIS A 388 -13.50 -23.00 2.27
C HIS A 388 -13.45 -21.75 1.38
N GLN A 389 -13.16 -21.92 0.09
CA GLN A 389 -13.23 -20.84 -0.90
C GLN A 389 -14.62 -20.19 -0.92
N ASP A 390 -15.68 -20.99 -0.98
CA ASP A 390 -17.06 -20.47 -0.98
C ASP A 390 -17.36 -19.70 0.34
N GLN A 391 -16.80 -20.13 1.48
CA GLN A 391 -16.90 -19.40 2.75
C GLN A 391 -16.16 -18.06 2.72
N LEU A 392 -14.95 -18.02 2.16
CA LEU A 392 -14.17 -16.78 2.04
C LEU A 392 -14.84 -15.80 1.07
N GLU A 393 -15.46 -16.28 -0.01
CA GLU A 393 -16.25 -15.46 -0.93
C GLU A 393 -17.47 -14.84 -0.25
N VAL A 394 -18.12 -15.56 0.66
CA VAL A 394 -19.23 -15.02 1.48
C VAL A 394 -18.73 -13.95 2.44
N LEU A 395 -17.57 -14.14 3.07
CA LEU A 395 -16.97 -13.14 3.96
C LEU A 395 -16.61 -11.84 3.21
N ASP A 396 -16.07 -11.96 2.00
CA ASP A 396 -15.76 -10.82 1.14
C ASP A 396 -17.04 -10.14 0.61
N GLY A 397 -18.03 -10.93 0.17
CA GLY A 397 -19.32 -10.44 -0.30
C GLY A 397 -20.10 -9.65 0.74
N ASN A 398 -20.07 -10.08 2.00
CA ASN A 398 -20.70 -9.35 3.12
C ASN A 398 -20.03 -7.99 3.39
N ARG A 399 -18.81 -7.73 2.92
CA ARG A 399 -18.16 -6.40 3.01
C ARG A 399 -18.50 -5.48 1.85
N ALA A 400 -18.77 -6.03 0.68
CA ALA A 400 -19.10 -5.24 -0.52
C ALA A 400 -20.51 -4.61 -0.45
N THR A 401 -21.37 -5.12 0.43
CA THR A 401 -22.69 -4.54 0.75
C THR A 401 -22.64 -3.81 2.09
N PRO A 402 -22.67 -2.46 2.10
CA PRO A 402 -22.73 -1.67 3.33
C PRO A 402 -24.07 -1.80 4.07
#